data_AF-A0A4Q5RGT0-F1
#
_entry.id   AF-A0A4Q5RGT0-F1
#
_cell.length_a   1.000
_cell.length_b   1.000
_cell.length_c   1.000
_cell.angle_alpha   90.00
_cell.angle_beta   90.00
_cell.angle_gamma   90.00
#
_symmetry.space_group_name_H-M   'P 1'
#
loop_
_entity.id
_entity.type
_entity.pdbx_description
1 polymer ?
#
loop_
_entity_poly.entity_id
_entity_poly.type
_entity_poly.pdbx_seq_one_letter_code
_entity_poly.pdbx_strand_id
1 'polypeptide(L)' 'MGILKDRFREKATASAAEIKNLLKDHGSKVIGEVQLSQVYQGMRGITG' A
#
# COMPACT_ATOMS: atom_id res chain seq x y z
N MET A 1 2.35 -29.35 5.44
CA MET A 1 2.48 -27.98 4.92
C MET A 1 3.96 -27.68 4.87
N GLY A 2 4.54 -27.27 3.73
CA GLY A 2 5.99 -27.03 3.65
C GLY A 2 6.40 -25.77 4.43
N ILE A 3 7.57 -25.82 5.08
CA ILE A 3 8.15 -24.75 5.93
C ILE A 3 8.05 -23.35 5.30
N LEU A 4 8.22 -23.26 3.98
CA LEU A 4 8.14 -21.99 3.25
C LEU A 4 6.74 -21.36 3.28
N LYS A 5 5.69 -22.19 3.21
CA LYS A 5 4.29 -21.73 3.21
C LYS A 5 3.89 -21.19 4.59
N ASP A 6 4.38 -21.80 5.66
CA ASP A 6 4.10 -21.36 7.03
C ASP A 6 4.84 -20.05 7.34
N ARG A 7 6.13 -19.95 7.00
CA ARG A 7 6.90 -18.68 7.13
C ARG A 7 6.35 -17.55 6.27
N PHE A 8 5.87 -17.84 5.06
CA PHE A 8 5.20 -16.86 4.22
C PHE A 8 3.91 -16.36 4.86
N ARG A 9 3.08 -17.28 5.39
CA ARG A 9 1.84 -16.93 6.07
C ARG A 9 2.10 -16.03 7.28
N GLU A 10 3.07 -16.36 8.13
CA GLU A 10 3.43 -15.52 9.29
C GLU A 10 3.79 -14.09 8.88
N LYS A 11 4.68 -13.93 7.89
CA LYS A 11 5.06 -12.60 7.38
C LYS A 11 3.89 -11.86 6.73
N ALA A 12 3.10 -12.55 5.92
CA ALA A 12 1.95 -11.95 5.26
C ALA A 12 0.90 -11.45 6.26
N THR A 13 0.64 -12.22 7.33
CA THR A 13 -0.29 -11.81 8.39
C THR A 13 0.25 -10.61 9.18
N ALA A 14 1.56 -10.59 9.49
CA ALA A 14 2.20 -9.43 10.14
C ALA A 14 2.11 -8.16 9.28
N SER A 15 2.51 -8.23 8.01
CA SER A 15 2.43 -7.08 7.09
C SER A 15 1.00 -6.62 6.83
N ALA A 16 0.02 -7.54 6.79
CA ALA A 16 -1.39 -7.16 6.67
C ALA A 16 -1.88 -6.36 7.89
N ALA A 17 -1.44 -6.72 9.10
CA ALA A 17 -1.75 -5.95 10.31
C ALA A 17 -1.09 -4.57 10.31
N GLU A 18 0.18 -4.49 9.89
CA GLU A 18 0.91 -3.22 9.75
C GLU A 18 0.24 -2.28 8.73
N ILE A 19 -0.10 -2.77 7.54
CA ILE A 19 -0.80 -2.00 6.50
C ILE A 19 -2.16 -1.52 7.02
N LYS A 20 -2.89 -2.38 7.74
CA LYS A 20 -4.18 -2.01 8.34
C LYS A 20 -4.04 -0.89 9.38
N ASN A 21 -2.99 -0.91 10.19
CA ASN A 21 -2.72 0.16 11.15
C ASN A 21 -2.29 1.46 10.44
N LEU A 22 -1.42 1.37 9.43
CA LEU A 22 -1.02 2.52 8.62
C LEU A 22 -2.23 3.21 7.95
N LEU A 23 -3.16 2.43 7.39
CA LEU A 23 -4.40 2.95 6.80
C LEU A 23 -5.35 3.54 7.86
N LYS A 24 -5.36 3.04 9.08
CA LYS A 24 -6.15 3.63 10.17
C LYS A 24 -5.59 4.98 10.61
N ASP A 25 -4.26 5.06 10.77
CA ASP A 25 -3.60 6.25 11.32
C ASP A 25 -3.37 7.34 10.25
N HIS A 26 -3.23 6.95 8.98
CA HIS A 26 -2.88 7.86 7.88
C HIS A 26 -3.76 7.72 6.64
N GLY A 27 -4.89 7.01 6.69
CA GLY A 27 -5.75 6.79 5.52
C GLY A 27 -6.38 8.04 4.92
N SER A 28 -6.52 9.11 5.69
CA SER A 28 -6.99 10.43 5.21
C SER A 28 -5.87 11.39 4.86
N LYS A 29 -4.60 10.98 5.00
CA LYS A 29 -3.45 11.83 4.70
C LYS A 29 -3.36 12.00 3.18
N VAL A 30 -3.47 13.25 2.71
CA VAL A 30 -3.26 13.57 1.29
C VAL A 30 -1.79 13.32 0.96
N ILE A 31 -1.53 12.33 0.11
CA ILE A 31 -0.17 11.87 -0.26
C ILE A 31 0.37 12.64 -1.47
N GLY A 32 -0.51 13.34 -2.19
CA GLY A 32 -0.16 14.24 -3.28
C GLY A 32 -1.40 14.88 -3.88
N GLU A 33 -1.21 16.05 -4.48
CA GLU A 33 -2.24 16.71 -5.29
C GLU A 33 -2.08 16.27 -6.74
N VAL A 34 -3.17 15.80 -7.35
CA VAL A 34 -3.16 15.31 -8.74
C VAL A 34 -3.49 16.47 -9.68
N GLN A 35 -2.58 16.78 -10.60
CA GLN A 35 -2.81 17.74 -11.67
C GLN A 35 -3.49 17.07 -12.87
N LEU A 36 -4.31 17.84 -13.61
CA LEU A 36 -5.10 17.34 -14.75
C LEU A 36 -4.21 16.66 -15.83
N SER A 37 -3.01 17.20 -16.05
CA SER A 37 -2.03 16.63 -16.99
C SER A 37 -1.53 15.24 -16.58
N GLN A 38 -1.43 14.96 -15.28
CA GLN A 38 -0.96 13.66 -14.77
C GLN A 38 -1.99 12.56 -15.02
N VAL A 39 -3.29 12.89 -15.01
CA VAL A 39 -4.37 11.94 -15.34
C VAL A 39 -4.30 11.52 -16.82
N TYR A 40 -4.08 12.46 -17.73
CA TYR A 40 -4.02 12.19 -19.17
C TYR A 40 -2.66 11.62 -19.65
N GLN A 41 -1.59 11.77 -18.86
CA GLN A 41 -0.24 11.27 -19.18
C GLN A 41 0.09 9.92 -18.50
N GLY A 42 -0.93 9.17 -18.09
CA GLY A 42 -0.74 7.84 -17.50
C GLY A 42 -0.28 7.85 -16.05
N MET A 43 -0.81 8.76 -15.23
CA MET A 43 -0.53 8.88 -13.80
C MET A 43 0.95 9.16 -13.47
N ARG A 44 1.69 9.75 -14.43
CA ARG A 44 3.12 10.04 -14.26
C ARG A 44 3.33 11.06 -13.14
N GLY A 45 4.01 10.63 -12.08
CA GLY A 45 4.28 11.45 -10.90
C GLY A 45 3.21 11.40 -9.82
N ILE A 46 2.18 10.56 -9.97
CA ILE A 46 1.27 10.19 -8.88
C ILE A 46 1.95 9.03 -8.12
N THR A 47 2.11 9.17 -6.81
CA THR A 47 2.62 8.07 -5.96
C THR A 47 1.51 7.03 -5.85
N GLY A 48 1.72 5.86 -6.47
CA GLY A 48 0.80 4.71 -6.45
C GLY A 48 1.23 3.62 -5.48
#